data_AF-A0AAD7ZXI2-F1
#
_entry.id   AF-A0AAD7ZXI2-F1
#
_cell.length_a   1.000
_cell.length_b   1.000
_cell.length_c   1.000
_cell.angle_alpha   90.00
_cell.angle_beta   90.00
_cell.angle_gamma   90.00
#
_symmetry.space_group_name_H-M   'P 1'
#
loop_
_entity.id
_entity.type
_entity.pdbx_description
1 polymer ?
#
loop_
_entity_poly.entity_id
_entity_poly.type
_entity_poly.pdbx_seq_one_letter_code
_entity_poly.pdbx_strand_id
1 'polypeptide(L)'
;TSTVIRAPSGSRIKANTVVEKLTFQNHTECLCVDRQQEMMPRDRPYPNNDFDHLGRTDFRGYYRPDSESAKVVSSNSCRCTSQFSSRHADGSCICECFDKQRDCLRLKRGKDFLTHEDRMCILRGDCMSPSCEFGSYLRKQGRCPRKREKFEALYQYPLHDEEYN
;
A
#
# COMPACT_ATOMS: atom_id res chain seq x y z
N THR A 1 -23.10 -12.32 3.29
CA THR A 1 -22.61 -12.39 4.67
C THR A 1 -23.02 -11.12 5.39
N SER A 2 -24.05 -11.17 6.24
CA SER A 2 -24.59 -9.98 6.90
C SER A 2 -23.93 -9.78 8.26
N THR A 3 -23.44 -8.58 8.54
CA THR A 3 -22.77 -8.22 9.79
C THR A 3 -23.78 -7.53 10.71
N VAL A 4 -23.96 -8.05 11.93
CA VAL A 4 -24.84 -7.45 12.95
C VAL A 4 -23.98 -6.74 13.98
N ILE A 5 -24.21 -5.44 14.16
CA ILE A 5 -23.54 -4.61 15.18
C ILE A 5 -24.42 -4.60 16.43
N ARG A 6 -23.87 -5.02 17.57
CA ARG A 6 -24.58 -5.12 18.86
C ARG A 6 -24.11 -4.00 19.78
N ALA A 7 -25.00 -3.08 20.14
CA ALA A 7 -24.73 -2.01 21.11
C ALA A 7 -24.78 -2.55 22.56
N PRO A 8 -24.00 -1.98 23.51
CA PRO A 8 -24.00 -2.41 24.90
C PRO A 8 -25.21 -1.88 25.68
N SER A 9 -25.63 -2.69 26.64
CA SER A 9 -26.90 -2.67 27.36
C SER A 9 -27.05 -1.54 28.40
N GLY A 10 -28.15 -0.78 28.28
CA GLY A 10 -28.71 0.07 29.34
C GLY A 10 -30.23 0.21 29.18
N SER A 11 -30.97 -0.19 30.22
CA SER A 11 -32.43 -0.03 30.44
C SER A 11 -33.42 -0.76 29.51
N ARG A 12 -34.24 -1.66 30.10
CA ARG A 12 -35.39 -2.31 29.47
C ARG A 12 -36.51 -1.28 29.21
N ILE A 13 -36.38 -0.54 28.12
CA ILE A 13 -37.53 -0.03 27.39
C ILE A 13 -37.83 -1.09 26.33
N LYS A 14 -39.09 -1.51 26.16
CA LYS A 14 -39.50 -2.32 25.01
C LYS A 14 -39.22 -1.49 23.76
N ALA A 15 -38.00 -1.61 23.23
CA ALA A 15 -37.61 -0.95 22.01
C ALA A 15 -38.43 -1.59 20.90
N ASN A 16 -39.39 -0.85 20.37
CA ASN A 16 -40.00 -1.19 19.10
C ASN A 16 -38.85 -1.27 18.09
N THR A 17 -38.55 -2.47 17.61
CA THR A 17 -37.53 -2.67 16.58
C THR A 17 -38.10 -2.17 15.26
N VAL A 18 -37.94 -0.87 15.01
CA VAL A 18 -38.33 -0.25 13.75
C VAL A 18 -37.20 -0.46 12.75
N VAL A 19 -37.52 -1.03 11.59
CA VAL A 19 -36.56 -1.20 10.50
C VAL A 19 -36.37 0.15 9.83
N GLU A 20 -35.23 0.77 10.05
CA GLU A 20 -34.86 2.02 9.40
C GLU A 20 -34.06 1.74 8.12
N LYS A 21 -34.39 2.47 7.05
CA LYS A 21 -33.63 2.44 5.79
C LYS A 21 -32.73 3.68 5.76
N LEU A 22 -31.43 3.46 5.89
CA LEU A 22 -30.42 4.51 5.76
C LEU A 22 -29.91 4.56 4.32
N THR A 23 -29.72 5.76 3.79
CA THR A 23 -29.08 5.98 2.50
C THR A 23 -27.58 6.14 2.70
N PHE A 24 -26.80 5.40 1.91
CA PHE A 24 -25.34 5.48 1.91
C PHE A 24 -24.87 5.90 0.53
N GLN A 25 -23.79 6.68 0.51
CA GLN A 25 -23.14 7.07 -0.72
C GLN A 25 -22.37 5.88 -1.29
N ASN A 26 -22.68 5.50 -2.53
CA ASN A 26 -22.00 4.44 -3.26
C ASN A 26 -21.28 5.05 -4.46
N HIS A 27 -19.95 5.07 -4.42
CA HIS A 27 -19.14 5.53 -5.55
C HIS A 27 -19.09 4.42 -6.60
N THR A 28 -19.64 4.70 -7.79
CA THR A 28 -19.72 3.73 -8.91
C THR A 28 -18.51 3.79 -9.84
N GLU A 29 -17.72 4.86 -9.77
CA GLU A 29 -16.53 5.07 -10.58
C GLU A 29 -15.47 5.84 -9.79
N CYS A 30 -14.20 5.60 -10.12
CA CYS A 30 -13.05 6.21 -9.47
C CYS A 30 -12.04 6.67 -10.52
N LEU A 31 -11.43 7.84 -10.32
CA LEU A 31 -10.30 8.32 -11.11
C LEU A 31 -9.13 8.72 -10.21
N CYS A 32 -7.92 8.73 -10.77
CA CYS A 32 -6.76 9.25 -10.08
C CYS A 32 -6.77 10.78 -10.17
N VAL A 33 -7.05 11.45 -9.05
CA VAL A 33 -6.97 12.91 -8.92
C VAL A 33 -5.74 13.31 -8.11
N ASP A 34 -5.16 14.46 -8.45
CA ASP A 34 -4.11 15.07 -7.62
C ASP A 34 -4.70 15.52 -6.29
N ARG A 35 -4.01 15.19 -5.20
CA ARG A 35 -4.41 15.52 -3.81
C ARG A 35 -4.67 17.01 -3.56
N GLN A 36 -4.15 17.89 -4.41
CA GLN A 36 -4.32 19.33 -4.31
C GLN A 36 -5.64 19.84 -4.91
N GLN A 37 -6.34 19.03 -5.73
CA GLN A 37 -7.59 19.42 -6.39
C GLN A 37 -8.83 19.17 -5.52
N GLU A 38 -8.71 18.37 -4.45
CA GLU A 38 -9.79 18.08 -3.50
C GLU A 38 -9.41 18.49 -2.08
N MET A 39 -9.23 19.80 -1.84
CA MET A 39 -9.13 20.29 -0.46
C MET A 39 -10.50 20.22 0.22
N MET A 40 -10.77 19.13 0.93
CA MET A 40 -11.91 19.04 1.83
C MET A 40 -11.76 20.09 2.96
N PRO A 41 -12.84 20.77 3.41
CA PRO A 41 -12.76 21.87 4.39
C PRO A 41 -12.05 21.54 5.71
N ARG A 42 -11.90 20.25 6.03
CA ARG A 42 -11.26 19.76 7.26
C ARG A 42 -9.73 19.76 7.20
N ASP A 43 -9.15 19.81 6.00
CA ASP A 43 -7.70 19.81 5.77
C ASP A 43 -7.15 21.23 5.52
N ARG A 44 -7.97 22.28 5.73
CA ARG A 44 -7.53 23.66 5.53
C ARG A 44 -6.60 24.08 6.69
N PRO A 45 -5.30 24.32 6.46
CA PRO A 45 -4.43 24.87 7.49
C PRO A 45 -4.91 26.29 7.84
N TYR A 46 -5.12 26.56 9.13
CA TYR A 46 -5.39 27.91 9.63
C TYR A 46 -4.22 28.84 9.25
N PRO A 47 -4.48 30.08 8.81
CA PRO A 47 -3.42 31.03 8.56
C PRO A 47 -3.04 31.62 9.91
N ASN A 48 -2.00 31.08 10.54
CA ASN A 48 -1.22 31.88 11.48
C ASN A 48 0.23 31.84 11.04
N ASN A 49 0.69 33.06 10.79
CA ASN A 49 2.01 33.44 10.35
C ASN A 49 3.08 32.78 11.19
N ASP A 50 3.95 32.00 10.54
CA ASP A 50 5.37 32.13 10.81
C ASP A 50 6.14 31.92 9.51
N PHE A 51 6.94 32.94 9.23
CA PHE A 51 7.83 33.11 8.09
C PHE A 51 9.00 32.11 8.20
N ASP A 52 9.60 31.80 7.05
CA ASP A 52 10.92 31.14 6.90
C ASP A 52 11.01 29.60 6.92
N HIS A 53 10.75 28.99 5.75
CA HIS A 53 11.85 28.61 4.84
C HIS A 53 11.34 28.02 3.51
N LEU A 54 11.30 28.90 2.50
CA LEU A 54 11.59 28.72 1.07
C LEU A 54 11.71 27.29 0.50
N GLY A 55 10.64 26.89 -0.19
CA GLY A 55 10.71 26.67 -1.65
C GLY A 55 11.28 25.35 -2.16
N ARG A 56 10.41 24.35 -2.34
CA ARG A 56 10.45 23.50 -3.56
C ARG A 56 9.12 22.80 -3.82
N THR A 57 8.26 23.49 -4.56
CA THR A 57 7.36 22.83 -5.51
C THR A 57 8.21 22.13 -6.56
N ASP A 58 8.01 20.83 -6.78
CA ASP A 58 7.67 20.28 -8.10
C ASP A 58 7.71 18.73 -8.12
N PHE A 59 6.67 18.21 -8.76
CA PHE A 59 6.43 16.85 -9.21
C PHE A 59 7.61 16.27 -10.02
N ARG A 60 7.92 14.97 -9.86
CA ARG A 60 8.17 14.09 -11.02
C ARG A 60 8.11 12.58 -10.71
N GLY A 61 7.04 11.95 -11.17
CA GLY A 61 7.10 10.58 -11.68
C GLY A 61 7.85 10.56 -13.03
N TYR A 62 8.51 9.43 -13.30
CA TYR A 62 9.38 9.13 -14.46
C TYR A 62 10.80 9.71 -14.40
N TYR A 63 11.72 8.95 -13.79
CA TYR A 63 13.16 9.22 -13.79
C TYR A 63 13.77 8.94 -15.18
N ARG A 64 14.21 10.01 -15.83
CA ARG A 64 15.26 10.04 -16.86
C ARG A 64 16.51 10.60 -16.16
N PRO A 65 17.69 9.98 -16.23
CA PRO A 65 18.85 10.47 -15.51
C PRO A 65 19.44 11.60 -16.32
N ASP A 66 19.46 12.82 -15.77
CA ASP A 66 20.43 13.79 -16.23
C ASP A 66 21.15 14.44 -15.05
N SER A 67 22.44 14.53 -15.30
CA SER A 67 23.58 15.02 -14.55
C SER A 67 23.35 16.19 -13.58
N GLU A 68 24.09 16.12 -12.47
CA GLU A 68 24.53 17.25 -11.63
C GLU A 68 23.44 18.06 -10.91
N SER A 69 22.91 17.51 -9.81
CA SER A 69 22.74 18.22 -8.51
C SER A 69 21.67 17.55 -7.61
N ALA A 70 21.95 16.34 -7.14
CA ALA A 70 21.22 15.73 -6.02
C ALA A 70 22.03 15.93 -4.73
N LYS A 71 21.50 16.74 -3.82
CA LYS A 71 22.07 16.96 -2.48
C LYS A 71 22.17 15.63 -1.74
N VAL A 72 23.39 15.34 -1.30
CA VAL A 72 23.82 14.14 -0.58
C VAL A 72 23.12 14.06 0.77
N VAL A 73 22.01 13.31 0.85
CA VAL A 73 21.56 12.69 2.10
C VAL A 73 21.98 11.22 2.01
N SER A 74 23.19 10.93 2.49
CA SER A 74 23.79 9.59 2.63
C SER A 74 23.34 8.58 1.55
N SER A 75 23.77 8.87 0.33
CA SER A 75 23.55 8.12 -0.90
C SER A 75 24.32 6.79 -0.90
N ASN A 76 23.91 5.78 -0.13
CA ASN A 76 24.46 4.43 -0.22
C ASN A 76 23.60 3.32 0.45
N SER A 77 22.33 3.54 0.78
CA SER A 77 21.47 2.42 1.18
C SER A 77 20.01 2.69 0.82
N CYS A 78 19.40 1.76 0.10
CA CYS A 78 17.97 1.88 -0.15
C CYS A 78 17.18 1.56 1.08
N ARG A 79 16.03 2.21 1.17
CA ARG A 79 15.09 1.99 2.26
C ARG A 79 14.27 0.75 1.94
N CYS A 80 14.65 -0.35 2.58
CA CYS A 80 13.86 -1.57 2.61
C CYS A 80 12.86 -1.53 3.76
N THR A 81 11.83 -2.35 3.68
CA THR A 81 10.92 -2.55 4.82
C THR A 81 11.66 -3.22 5.97
N SER A 82 11.17 -3.03 7.19
CA SER A 82 11.86 -3.37 8.44
C SER A 82 12.43 -4.80 8.50
N GLN A 83 11.78 -5.75 7.80
CA GLN A 83 12.17 -7.15 7.79
C GLN A 83 13.11 -7.53 6.64
N PHE A 84 13.39 -6.63 5.70
CA PHE A 84 14.22 -6.87 4.53
C PHE A 84 15.53 -6.09 4.64
N SER A 85 16.65 -6.74 4.32
CA SER A 85 17.97 -6.11 4.35
C SER A 85 18.30 -5.53 2.99
N SER A 86 18.83 -4.30 2.96
CA SER A 86 19.32 -3.70 1.72
C SER A 86 20.67 -4.29 1.33
N ARG A 87 20.80 -4.67 0.05
CA ARG A 87 22.05 -5.10 -0.59
C ARG A 87 22.18 -4.38 -1.92
N HIS A 88 23.41 -4.05 -2.30
CA HIS A 88 23.70 -3.54 -3.63
C HIS A 88 24.23 -4.71 -4.47
N ALA A 89 23.56 -5.00 -5.58
CA ALA A 89 24.03 -5.95 -6.58
C ALA A 89 24.01 -5.24 -7.94
N ASP A 90 25.15 -5.26 -8.62
CA ASP A 90 25.32 -4.69 -9.97
C ASP A 90 24.90 -3.22 -10.11
N GLY A 91 25.19 -2.40 -9.09
CA GLY A 91 24.81 -0.98 -9.06
C GLY A 91 23.32 -0.71 -8.83
N SER A 92 22.51 -1.77 -8.70
CA SER A 92 21.11 -1.71 -8.33
C SER A 92 20.90 -2.11 -6.88
N CYS A 93 19.85 -1.59 -6.29
CA CYS A 93 19.55 -1.81 -4.90
C CYS A 93 18.46 -2.83 -4.71
N ILE A 94 18.76 -3.88 -3.95
CA ILE A 94 17.92 -5.05 -3.81
C ILE A 94 17.64 -5.26 -2.33
N CYS A 95 16.35 -5.31 -1.99
CA CYS A 95 15.88 -5.68 -0.67
C CYS A 95 15.72 -7.20 -0.60
N GLU A 96 16.62 -7.88 0.11
CA GLU A 96 16.60 -9.34 0.22
C GLU A 96 16.66 -9.80 1.68
N CYS A 97 16.12 -11.01 1.92
CA CYS A 97 16.20 -11.64 3.22
C CYS A 97 17.65 -12.05 3.50
N PHE A 98 18.14 -11.73 4.70
CA PHE A 98 19.41 -12.29 5.15
C PHE A 98 19.24 -13.77 5.49
N ASP A 99 20.29 -14.56 5.25
CA ASP A 99 20.27 -15.99 5.48
C ASP A 99 19.96 -16.27 6.96
N LYS A 100 18.89 -17.05 7.23
CA LYS A 100 18.29 -17.37 8.55
C LYS A 100 17.27 -16.40 9.16
N GLN A 101 16.88 -15.28 8.52
CA GLN A 101 15.75 -14.48 9.01
C GLN A 101 14.39 -15.15 8.68
N ARG A 102 13.90 -15.97 9.62
CA ARG A 102 12.63 -16.71 9.46
C ARG A 102 11.44 -15.77 9.20
N ASP A 103 11.42 -14.61 9.85
CA ASP A 103 10.34 -13.64 9.68
C ASP A 103 10.34 -13.04 8.28
N CYS A 104 11.50 -12.60 7.76
CA CYS A 104 11.61 -12.14 6.38
C CYS A 104 11.13 -13.21 5.37
N LEU A 105 11.54 -14.47 5.56
CA LEU A 105 11.11 -15.56 4.70
C LEU A 105 9.59 -15.83 4.77
N ARG A 106 8.97 -15.64 5.94
CA ARG A 106 7.51 -15.75 6.11
C ARG A 106 6.79 -14.64 5.38
N LEU A 107 7.26 -13.39 5.47
CA LEU A 107 6.71 -12.27 4.71
C LEU A 107 6.90 -12.47 3.20
N LYS A 108 8.10 -12.87 2.74
CA LYS A 108 8.42 -13.14 1.33
C LYS A 108 7.51 -14.20 0.69
N ARG A 109 7.06 -15.18 1.49
CA ARG A 109 6.14 -16.27 1.09
C ARG A 109 4.66 -15.97 1.27
N GLY A 110 4.31 -14.78 1.74
CA GLY A 110 2.93 -14.40 2.02
C GLY A 110 2.29 -15.09 3.23
N LYS A 111 3.12 -15.68 4.12
CA LYS A 111 2.63 -16.29 5.36
C LYS A 111 2.21 -15.23 6.36
N ASP A 112 2.95 -14.13 6.42
CA ASP A 112 2.69 -12.98 7.28
C ASP A 112 2.39 -11.70 6.48
N PHE A 113 1.95 -10.68 7.22
CA PHE A 113 1.68 -9.35 6.68
C PHE A 113 2.78 -8.36 7.06
N LEU A 114 2.98 -7.35 6.22
CA LEU A 114 3.86 -6.23 6.56
C LEU A 114 3.26 -5.44 7.72
N THR A 115 4.12 -4.80 8.51
CA THR A 115 3.72 -3.88 9.58
C THR A 115 2.96 -2.69 8.99
N HIS A 116 2.16 -2.01 9.80
CA HIS A 116 1.45 -0.82 9.35
C HIS A 116 2.42 0.26 8.85
N GLU A 117 3.53 0.45 9.55
CA GLU A 117 4.57 1.41 9.19
C GLU A 117 5.20 1.08 7.83
N ASP A 118 5.57 -0.18 7.60
CA ASP A 118 6.14 -0.61 6.32
C ASP A 118 5.14 -0.46 5.16
N ARG A 119 3.85 -0.73 5.40
CA ARG A 119 2.80 -0.50 4.41
C ARG A 119 2.71 0.98 4.06
N MET A 120 2.74 1.86 5.04
CA MET A 120 2.73 3.31 4.80
C MET A 120 3.98 3.76 4.05
N CYS A 121 5.15 3.19 4.35
CA CYS A 121 6.39 3.50 3.66
C CYS A 121 6.32 3.12 2.16
N ILE A 122 5.78 1.94 1.84
CA ILE A 122 5.56 1.50 0.44
C ILE A 122 4.46 2.32 -0.25
N LEU A 123 3.43 2.74 0.49
CA LEU A 123 2.36 3.56 -0.08
C LEU A 123 2.84 4.98 -0.43
N ARG A 124 3.73 5.55 0.39
CA ARG A 124 4.35 6.87 0.18
C ARG A 124 5.46 6.85 -0.87
N GLY A 125 5.98 5.68 -1.22
CA GLY A 125 7.13 5.55 -2.14
C GLY A 125 8.48 5.75 -1.46
N ASP A 126 8.50 5.82 -0.13
CA ASP A 126 9.70 5.98 0.68
C ASP A 126 10.50 4.67 0.76
N CYS A 127 9.82 3.51 0.69
CA CYS A 127 10.42 2.19 0.73
C CYS A 127 10.13 1.40 -0.55
N MET A 128 11.08 0.54 -0.94
CA MET A 128 10.87 -0.40 -2.04
C MET A 128 9.87 -1.50 -1.65
N SER A 129 9.05 -1.94 -2.60
CA SER A 129 8.17 -3.09 -2.40
C SER A 129 9.00 -4.38 -2.25
N PRO A 130 8.61 -5.29 -1.34
CA PRO A 130 9.37 -6.51 -1.10
C PRO A 130 9.32 -7.45 -2.31
N SER A 131 10.45 -8.09 -2.62
CA SER A 131 10.56 -9.13 -3.65
C SER A 131 9.94 -10.44 -3.16
N CYS A 132 8.67 -10.65 -3.49
CA CYS A 132 7.91 -11.84 -3.07
C CYS A 132 8.28 -13.10 -3.87
N GLU A 133 8.17 -14.28 -3.25
CA GLU A 133 8.51 -15.57 -3.90
C GLU A 133 7.46 -16.00 -4.95
N PHE A 134 6.18 -15.68 -4.73
CA PHE A 134 5.07 -16.20 -5.53
C PHE A 134 4.36 -15.15 -6.39
N GLY A 135 4.99 -14.02 -6.71
CA GLY A 135 4.42 -12.96 -7.57
C GLY A 135 4.79 -11.57 -7.11
N SER A 136 4.00 -10.57 -7.45
CA SER A 136 4.17 -9.18 -6.99
C SER A 136 3.50 -8.93 -5.64
N TYR A 137 4.04 -7.99 -4.86
CA TYR A 137 3.45 -7.57 -3.58
C TYR A 137 2.01 -7.06 -3.73
N LEU A 138 1.09 -7.57 -2.90
CA LEU A 138 -0.33 -7.20 -2.93
C LEU A 138 -0.57 -5.96 -2.05
N ARG A 139 -0.45 -4.77 -2.65
CA ARG A 139 -0.61 -3.48 -1.94
C ARG A 139 -1.92 -3.38 -1.15
N LYS A 140 -3.03 -3.86 -1.72
CA LYS A 140 -4.37 -3.85 -1.08
C LYS A 140 -4.43 -4.70 0.19
N GLN A 141 -3.72 -5.83 0.20
CA GLN A 141 -3.73 -6.77 1.33
C GLN A 141 -2.57 -6.53 2.30
N GLY A 142 -1.54 -5.79 1.91
CA GLY A 142 -0.39 -5.53 2.74
C GLY A 142 0.56 -6.72 2.89
N ARG A 143 0.55 -7.68 1.96
CA ARG A 143 1.35 -8.93 2.03
C ARG A 143 1.80 -9.44 0.66
N CYS A 144 2.74 -10.37 0.67
CA CYS A 144 3.07 -11.15 -0.53
C CYS A 144 1.99 -12.21 -0.82
N PRO A 145 1.81 -12.61 -2.09
CA PRO A 145 0.93 -13.71 -2.47
C PRO A 145 1.44 -15.04 -1.92
N ARG A 146 0.52 -15.94 -1.60
CA ARG A 146 0.85 -17.31 -1.17
C ARG A 146 1.01 -18.23 -2.37
N LYS A 147 1.74 -19.35 -2.18
CA LYS A 147 1.89 -20.39 -3.21
C LYS A 147 0.54 -20.81 -3.80
N ARG A 148 -0.46 -21.08 -2.96
CA ARG A 148 -1.81 -21.50 -3.39
C ARG A 148 -2.51 -20.43 -4.24
N GLU A 149 -2.35 -19.16 -3.89
CA GLU A 149 -2.95 -18.03 -4.61
C GLU A 149 -2.34 -17.87 -6.02
N LYS A 150 -1.04 -18.21 -6.19
CA LYS A 150 -0.40 -18.28 -7.52
C LYS A 150 -1.00 -19.39 -8.38
N PHE A 151 -1.26 -20.56 -7.81
CA PHE A 151 -1.89 -21.67 -8.55
C PHE A 151 -3.34 -21.35 -8.91
N GLU A 152 -4.13 -20.83 -7.96
CA GLU A 152 -5.52 -20.44 -8.23
C GLU A 152 -5.61 -19.36 -9.33
N ALA A 153 -4.71 -18.37 -9.33
CA ALA A 153 -4.65 -17.38 -10.39
C ALA A 153 -4.33 -17.97 -11.77
N LEU A 154 -3.57 -19.07 -11.85
CA LEU A 154 -3.27 -19.77 -13.11
C LEU A 154 -4.47 -20.59 -13.62
N TYR A 155 -5.26 -21.18 -12.72
CA TYR A 155 -6.46 -21.96 -13.09
C TYR A 155 -7.69 -21.09 -13.35
N GLN A 156 -7.65 -19.82 -12.97
CA GLN A 156 -8.76 -18.88 -13.17
C GLN A 156 -8.70 -18.14 -14.51
N TYR A 157 -7.63 -18.30 -15.29
CA TYR A 157 -7.67 -18.03 -16.72
C TYR A 157 -8.26 -19.26 -17.42
N PRO A 158 -9.46 -19.16 -18.01
CA PRO A 158 -9.89 -20.17 -18.96
C PRO A 158 -8.83 -20.19 -20.06
N LEU A 159 -8.22 -21.34 -20.30
CA LEU A 159 -7.65 -21.62 -21.61
C LEU A 159 -8.83 -21.46 -22.57
N HIS A 160 -8.92 -20.30 -23.20
CA HIS A 160 -9.74 -20.15 -24.40
C HIS A 160 -8.98 -20.99 -25.43
N ASP A 161 -9.28 -22.28 -25.46
CA ASP A 161 -8.92 -23.13 -26.57
C ASP A 161 -9.61 -22.51 -27.79
N GLU A 162 -8.86 -21.71 -28.54
CA GLU A 162 -9.28 -21.33 -29.88
C GLU A 162 -9.22 -22.59 -30.73
N GLU A 163 -10.38 -23.23 -30.84
CA GLU A 163 -10.74 -24.04 -32.01
C GLU A 163 -10.45 -23.22 -33.26
N TYR A 164 -9.29 -23.45 -33.88
CA TYR A 164 -9.02 -23.00 -35.24
C TYR A 164 -9.72 -23.97 -36.19
N ASN A 165 -10.74 -23.44 -36.84
CA ASN A 165 -11.61 -24.06 -37.84
C ASN A 165 -10.83 -24.55 -39.07
#